data_AF-A0A5K1AQP3-F1
#
_entry.id   AF-A0A5K1AQP3-F1
#
_cell.length_a   1.000
_cell.length_b   1.000
_cell.length_c   1.000
_cell.angle_alpha   90.00
_cell.angle_beta   90.00
_cell.angle_gamma   90.00
#
_symmetry.space_group_name_H-M   'P 1'
#
loop_
_entity.id
_entity.type
_entity.pdbx_description
1 polymer ?
#
loop_
_entity_poly.entity_id
_entity_poly.type
_entity_poly.pdbx_seq_one_letter_code
_entity_poly.pdbx_strand_id
1 'polypeptide(L)' 'GDKYHSCMEVLLGDGIFNSDGEMWRKQRKTASFEFASRNLRDFSTTVFREYALKLSHILCLLSKNNQQIDVQ' A
#
# COMPACT_ATOMS: atom_id res chain seq x y z
N GLY A 1 18.14 -0.15 -10.47
CA GLY A 1 19.08 -0.18 -11.62
C GLY A 1 18.62 0.81 -12.67
N ASP A 2 19.53 1.51 -13.33
CA ASP A 2 19.28 2.76 -14.08
C ASP A 2 18.10 2.73 -15.06
N LYS A 3 17.86 1.60 -15.74
CA LYS A 3 16.71 1.44 -16.66
C LYS A 3 15.35 1.49 -15.93
N TYR A 4 15.26 0.87 -14.76
CA TYR A 4 14.05 0.90 -13.94
C TYR A 4 13.84 2.30 -13.36
N HIS A 5 14.94 2.90 -12.87
CA HIS A 5 14.92 4.26 -12.34
C HIS A 5 14.33 5.25 -13.33
N SER A 6 14.88 5.29 -14.54
CA SER A 6 14.44 6.19 -15.61
C SER A 6 13.00 5.92 -16.06
N CYS A 7 12.58 4.65 -16.13
CA CYS A 7 11.22 4.29 -16.51
C CYS A 7 10.17 4.77 -15.50
N MET A 8 10.50 4.71 -14.21
CA MET A 8 9.57 5.03 -13.12
C MET A 8 9.76 6.43 -12.54
N GLU A 9 10.74 7.20 -13.01
CA GLU A 9 11.10 8.52 -12.48
C GLU A 9 9.90 9.48 -12.46
N VAL A 10 9.07 9.48 -13.52
CA VAL A 10 7.89 10.35 -13.61
C VAL A 10 6.84 10.02 -12.53
N LEU A 11 6.71 8.75 -12.14
CA LEU A 11 5.71 8.28 -11.18
C LEU A 11 6.22 8.27 -9.74
N LEU A 12 7.46 7.82 -9.54
CA LEU A 12 8.04 7.50 -8.24
C LEU A 12 9.19 8.42 -7.83
N GLY A 13 9.65 9.28 -8.74
CA GLY A 13 10.80 10.17 -8.53
C GLY A 13 12.02 9.39 -8.06
N ASP A 14 12.78 9.95 -7.12
CA ASP A 14 13.91 9.29 -6.45
C ASP A 14 13.50 8.65 -5.11
N GLY A 15 12.22 8.31 -4.97
CA GLY A 15 11.65 7.78 -3.74
C GLY A 15 12.17 6.39 -3.37
N ILE A 16 11.71 5.87 -2.24
CA ILE A 16 12.19 4.61 -1.66
C ILE A 16 12.01 3.40 -2.60
N PHE A 17 11.06 3.48 -3.52
CA PHE A 17 10.78 2.42 -4.50
C PHE A 17 11.57 2.56 -5.80
N ASN A 18 12.23 3.69 -6.02
CA ASN A 18 12.94 3.96 -7.26
C ASN A 18 14.43 4.28 -7.06
N SER A 19 14.88 4.49 -5.82
CA SER A 19 16.28 4.74 -5.49
C SER A 19 17.06 3.44 -5.24
N ASP A 20 18.39 3.53 -5.40
CA ASP A 20 19.33 2.43 -5.14
C ASP A 20 20.40 2.83 -4.09
N GLY A 21 21.18 1.84 -3.64
CA GLY A 21 22.38 2.04 -2.82
C GLY A 21 22.13 2.74 -1.48
N GLU A 22 22.98 3.70 -1.14
CA GLU A 22 22.90 4.42 0.14
C GLU A 22 21.65 5.31 0.23
N MET A 23 21.16 5.85 -0.89
CA MET A 23 19.92 6.63 -0.91
C MET A 23 18.73 5.76 -0.51
N TRP A 24 18.60 4.58 -1.12
CA TRP A 24 17.60 3.59 -0.72
C TRP A 24 17.74 3.19 0.74
N ARG A 25 18.97 2.93 1.21
CA ARG A 25 19.23 2.52 2.59
C ARG A 25 18.76 3.57 3.60
N LYS A 26 19.05 4.85 3.33
CA LYS A 26 18.63 5.98 4.16
C LYS A 26 17.11 6.10 4.21
N GLN A 27 16.45 6.10 3.04
CA GLN A 27 15.00 6.21 2.97
C GLN A 27 14.29 5.01 3.62
N ARG A 28 14.79 3.79 3.40
CA ARG A 28 14.27 2.58 4.05
C ARG A 28 14.36 2.64 5.55
N LYS A 29 15.47 3.14 6.10
CA LYS A 29 15.62 3.32 7.55
C LYS A 29 14.53 4.25 8.08
N THR A 30 14.33 5.41 7.45
CA THR A 30 13.29 6.37 7.84
C THR A 30 11.90 5.76 7.73
N ALA A 31 11.55 5.18 6.57
CA ALA A 31 10.25 4.57 6.35
C ALA A 31 9.95 3.46 7.38
N SER A 32 10.95 2.64 7.73
CA SER A 32 10.79 1.56 8.71
C SER A 32 10.39 2.08 10.09
N PHE A 33 10.92 3.24 10.51
CA PHE A 33 10.50 3.89 11.77
C PHE A 33 9.06 4.40 11.70
N GLU A 34 8.67 5.03 10.59
CA GLU A 34 7.29 5.50 10.39
C GLU A 34 6.29 4.33 10.38
N PHE A 35 6.63 3.20 9.73
CA PHE A 35 5.80 1.99 9.72
C PHE A 35 5.70 1.26 11.07
N ALA A 36 6.75 1.35 11.89
CA ALA A 36 6.69 0.83 13.26
C ALA A 36 5.99 1.78 14.23
N SER A 37 5.75 3.03 13.83
CA SER A 37 5.14 4.04 14.68
C SER A 37 3.72 3.62 15.09
N ARG A 38 3.39 3.87 16.36
CA ARG A 38 2.05 3.61 16.87
C ARG A 38 1.00 4.40 16.08
N ASN A 39 1.30 5.65 15.73
CA ASN A 39 0.37 6.51 15.01
C ASN A 39 -0.02 5.91 13.66
N LEU A 40 0.95 5.48 12.85
CA LEU A 40 0.64 4.90 11.55
C LEU A 40 -0.07 3.55 11.69
N ARG A 41 0.29 2.73 12.69
CA ARG A 41 -0.38 1.45 12.95
C ARG A 41 -1.85 1.63 13.35
N ASP A 42 -2.13 2.54 14.27
CA ASP A 42 -3.48 2.81 14.78
C ASP A 42 -4.35 3.41 13.65
N PHE A 43 -3.78 4.34 12.87
CA PHE A 43 -4.42 4.89 11.68
C PHE A 43 -4.72 3.81 10.63
N SER A 44 -3.71 3.03 10.26
CA SER A 44 -3.84 1.96 9.26
C SER A 44 -4.89 0.93 9.68
N THR A 45 -4.90 0.54 10.96
CA THR A 45 -5.91 -0.40 11.51
C THR A 45 -7.33 0.12 11.31
N THR A 46 -7.54 1.41 11.56
CA THR A 46 -8.84 2.06 11.38
C THR A 46 -9.28 2.01 9.92
N VAL A 47 -8.39 2.43 9.01
CA VAL A 47 -8.64 2.42 7.56
C VAL A 47 -8.92 1.00 7.06
N PHE A 48 -8.06 0.03 7.36
CA PHE A 48 -8.24 -1.35 6.92
C PHE A 48 -9.55 -1.96 7.42
N ARG A 49 -9.91 -1.71 8.68
CA ARG A 49 -11.18 -2.18 9.24
C ARG A 49 -12.38 -1.58 8.51
N GLU A 50 -12.35 -0.29 8.23
CA GLU A 50 -13.42 0.40 7.52
C GLU A 50 -13.65 -0.20 6.12
N TYR A 51 -12.57 -0.38 5.35
CA TYR A 51 -12.66 -0.94 4.00
C TYR A 51 -13.02 -2.43 4.01
N ALA A 52 -12.55 -3.21 4.99
CA ALA A 52 -12.96 -4.60 5.17
C ALA A 52 -14.47 -4.71 5.45
N LEU A 53 -15.04 -3.81 6.24
CA LEU A 53 -16.48 -3.77 6.48
C LEU A 53 -17.27 -3.37 5.24
N LYS A 54 -16.79 -2.38 4.47
CA LYS A 54 -17.38 -2.00 3.18
C LYS A 54 -17.38 -3.18 2.19
N LEU A 55 -16.25 -3.88 2.06
CA LEU A 55 -16.14 -5.06 1.21
C LEU A 55 -17.07 -6.19 1.68
N SER A 56 -17.10 -6.48 2.99
CA SER A 56 -18.02 -7.47 3.59
C SER A 56 -19.48 -7.18 3.26
N HIS A 57 -19.88 -5.91 3.31
CA HIS A 57 -21.23 -5.50 2.93
C HIS A 57 -21.53 -5.78 1.46
N ILE A 58 -20.61 -5.43 0.55
CA ILE A 58 -20.74 -5.71 -0.89
C ILE A 58 -20.87 -7.22 -1.12
N LEU A 59 -20.00 -8.03 -0.50
CA LEU A 59 -20.03 -9.49 -0.63
C LEU A 59 -21.35 -10.08 -0.12
N CYS A 60 -21.90 -9.56 0.98
CA CYS A 60 -23.19 -9.99 1.51
C CYS A 60 -24.34 -9.71 0.52
N LEU A 61 -24.34 -8.54 -0.13
CA LEU A 61 -25.35 -8.20 -1.15
C LEU A 61 -25.25 -9.12 -2.37
N LEU A 62 -24.05 -9.31 -2.90
CA LEU A 62 -23.82 -10.17 -4.06
C LEU A 62 -24.17 -11.64 -3.76
N SER A 63 -23.85 -12.11 -2.54
CA SER A 63 -24.21 -13.46 -2.09
C SER A 63 -25.73 -13.67 -2.06
N LYS A 64 -26.50 -12.70 -1.56
CA LYS A 64 -27.98 -12.78 -1.56
C LYS A 64 -28.57 -12.83 -2.96
N ASN A 65 -27.92 -12.19 -3.92
CA ASN A 65 -28.34 -12.15 -5.31
C ASN A 65 -27.73 -13.28 -6.16
N ASN A 66 -26.98 -14.21 -5.55
CA ASN A 66 -26.27 -15.30 -6.20
C ASN A 66 -25.36 -14.83 -7.36
N GLN A 67 -24.76 -13.65 -7.20
CA GLN A 67 -23.88 -13.03 -8.19
C GLN A 67 -22.43 -13.50 -8.01
N GLN A 68 -21.76 -13.79 -9.12
CA GLN A 68 -20.33 -14.09 -9.13
C GLN A 68 -19.50 -12.81 -9.00
N ILE A 69 -18.33 -12.92 -8.37
CA ILE A 69 -17.37 -11.82 -8.18
C ILE A 69 -15.97 -12.27 -8.59
N ASP A 70 -15.23 -11.39 -9.26
CA ASP A 70 -13.79 -11.49 -9.44
C ASP A 70 -13.08 -10.77 -8.28
N VAL A 71 -12.09 -11.43 -7.68
CA VAL A 71 -11.39 -10.97 -6.48
C VAL A 71 -10.05 -10.29 -6.81
N GLN A 72 -9.62 -10.32 -8.08
CA GLN A 72 -8.31 -9.85 -8.53
C GLN A 72 -8.40 -8.50 -9.25
#